data_AF-A0A6G7XFV8-F1
#
_entry.id   AF-A0A6G7XFV8-F1
#
_cell.length_a   1.000
_cell.length_b   1.000
_cell.length_c   1.000
_cell.angle_alpha   90.00
_cell.angle_beta   90.00
_cell.angle_gamma   90.00
#
_symmetry.space_group_name_H-M   'P 1'
#
loop_
_entity.id
_entity.type
_entity.pdbx_description
1 polymer ?
#
loop_
_entity_poly.entity_id
_entity_poly.type
_entity_poly.pdbx_seq_one_letter_code
_entity_poly.pdbx_strand_id
1 'polypeptide(L)'
;MAKRSGELTGIDTNVLLRALLQDDPVQSPVATKLLSSLTPSAPGFIAHATLIEMHWVMTRTFNTPKNQCLAVLRKLTELAMIEFEDAEGIIRAVALAEEGADFPDALIHTTMEQFMIERVVTFDKNAAKRLEWEVLRA
;
A
#
# COMPACT_ATOMS: atom_id res chain seq x y z
N MET A 1 -0.53 7.58 -23.78
CA MET A 1 0.06 6.53 -22.92
C MET A 1 0.89 5.62 -23.81
N ALA A 2 2.18 5.45 -23.52
CA ALA A 2 3.03 4.52 -24.25
C ALA A 2 2.53 3.08 -24.01
N LYS A 3 2.50 2.27 -25.08
CA LYS A 3 2.05 0.88 -25.03
C LYS A 3 3.08 0.07 -24.23
N ARG A 4 2.71 -0.37 -23.02
CA ARG A 4 3.56 -1.25 -22.18
C ARG A 4 3.78 -2.58 -22.91
N SER A 5 5.02 -3.08 -22.90
CA SER A 5 5.48 -4.21 -23.74
C SER A 5 5.46 -5.58 -23.04
N GLY A 6 4.67 -5.76 -21.98
CA GLY A 6 4.50 -7.04 -21.27
C GLY A 6 3.10 -7.19 -20.71
N GLU A 7 2.67 -8.42 -20.44
CA GLU A 7 1.42 -8.72 -19.76
C GLU A 7 1.63 -8.52 -18.24
N LEU A 8 1.03 -7.47 -17.68
CA LEU A 8 1.06 -7.23 -16.23
C LEU A 8 -0.09 -7.98 -15.57
N THR A 9 0.18 -8.58 -14.42
CA THR A 9 -0.86 -9.18 -13.59
C THR A 9 -1.27 -8.20 -12.50
N GLY A 10 -2.47 -7.63 -12.58
CA GLY A 10 -3.04 -6.87 -11.48
C GLY A 10 -3.35 -7.78 -10.29
N ILE A 11 -2.91 -7.40 -9.09
CA ILE A 11 -3.08 -8.24 -7.89
C ILE A 11 -4.01 -7.53 -6.90
N ASP A 12 -5.10 -8.20 -6.57
CA ASP A 12 -6.10 -7.74 -5.61
C ASP A 12 -5.66 -8.00 -4.15
N THR A 13 -6.26 -7.28 -3.21
CA THR A 13 -5.99 -7.33 -1.77
C THR A 13 -6.14 -8.75 -1.23
N ASN A 14 -7.19 -9.46 -1.63
CA ASN A 14 -7.46 -10.80 -1.14
C ASN A 14 -6.35 -11.80 -1.53
N VAL A 15 -5.79 -11.72 -2.74
CA VAL A 15 -4.71 -12.60 -3.20
C VAL A 15 -3.44 -12.33 -2.40
N LEU A 16 -3.09 -11.07 -2.18
CA LEU A 16 -1.94 -10.69 -1.34
C LEU A 16 -2.11 -11.22 0.08
N LEU A 17 -3.27 -10.99 0.69
CA LEU A 17 -3.54 -11.44 2.06
C LEU A 17 -3.50 -12.97 2.18
N ARG A 18 -4.06 -13.71 1.21
CA ARG A 18 -4.00 -15.18 1.19
C ARG A 18 -2.56 -15.67 1.15
N ALA A 19 -1.69 -15.04 0.35
CA ALA A 19 -0.27 -15.39 0.29
C ALA A 19 0.51 -14.97 1.55
N LEU A 20 0.16 -13.85 2.18
CA LEU A 20 0.88 -13.34 3.35
C LEU A 20 0.49 -14.04 4.66
N LEU A 21 -0.81 -14.26 4.87
CA LEU A 21 -1.37 -14.76 6.13
C LEU A 21 -1.47 -16.28 6.18
N GLN A 22 -1.41 -16.95 5.02
CA GLN A 22 -1.55 -18.41 4.92
C GLN A 22 -2.81 -18.93 5.65
N ASP A 23 -3.90 -18.18 5.55
CA ASP A 23 -5.13 -18.36 6.32
C ASP A 23 -6.19 -19.25 5.63
N ASP A 24 -5.95 -19.66 4.38
CA ASP A 24 -6.86 -20.52 3.62
C ASP A 24 -6.10 -21.71 3.00
N PRO A 25 -6.46 -22.97 3.34
CA PRO A 25 -5.72 -24.15 2.88
C PRO A 25 -5.80 -24.40 1.36
N VAL A 26 -6.77 -23.79 0.67
CA VAL A 26 -6.97 -23.94 -0.78
C VAL A 26 -6.42 -22.74 -1.54
N GLN A 27 -6.74 -21.52 -1.09
CA GLN A 27 -6.37 -20.29 -1.78
C GLN A 27 -4.93 -19.85 -1.51
N SER A 28 -4.41 -20.03 -0.29
CA SER A 28 -3.05 -19.59 0.06
C SER A 28 -1.97 -20.24 -0.80
N PRO A 29 -1.96 -21.57 -1.05
CA PRO A 29 -0.98 -22.18 -1.96
C PRO A 29 -1.05 -21.64 -3.39
N VAL A 30 -2.27 -21.34 -3.88
CA VAL A 30 -2.49 -20.79 -5.23
C VAL A 30 -1.95 -19.37 -5.32
N ALA A 31 -2.25 -18.53 -4.33
CA ALA A 31 -1.76 -17.16 -4.26
C ALA A 31 -0.23 -17.10 -4.15
N THR A 32 0.37 -17.93 -3.28
CA THR A 32 1.84 -18.04 -3.16
C THR A 32 2.48 -18.47 -4.48
N LYS A 33 1.86 -19.43 -5.20
CA LYS A 33 2.34 -19.89 -6.50
C LYS A 33 2.27 -18.78 -7.55
N LEU A 34 1.20 -17.99 -7.57
CA LEU A 34 1.07 -16.83 -8.47
C LEU A 34 2.19 -15.82 -8.20
N LEU A 35 2.37 -15.38 -6.95
CA LEU A 35 3.40 -14.40 -6.60
C LEU A 35 4.82 -14.90 -6.93
N SER A 36 5.07 -16.20 -6.71
CA SER A 36 6.35 -16.83 -7.05
C SER A 36 6.59 -16.99 -8.56
N SER A 37 5.55 -16.87 -9.38
CA SER A 37 5.65 -16.97 -10.84
C SER A 37 5.93 -15.64 -11.55
N LEU A 38 5.85 -14.53 -10.82
CA LEU A 38 6.10 -13.20 -11.35
C LEU A 38 7.57 -13.03 -11.72
N THR A 39 7.82 -12.30 -12.80
CA THR A 39 9.18 -12.05 -13.31
C THR A 39 9.33 -10.58 -13.71
N PRO A 40 10.55 -10.05 -13.85
CA PRO A 40 10.74 -8.68 -14.35
C PRO A 40 10.12 -8.41 -15.72
N SER A 41 9.94 -9.44 -16.56
CA SER A 41 9.29 -9.31 -17.88
C SER A 41 7.77 -9.51 -17.86
N ALA A 42 7.22 -10.02 -16.76
CA ALA A 42 5.79 -10.22 -16.52
C ALA A 42 5.50 -9.92 -15.04
N PRO A 43 5.58 -8.64 -14.63
CA PRO A 43 5.48 -8.27 -13.23
C PRO A 43 4.03 -8.26 -12.74
N GLY A 44 3.89 -8.32 -11.42
CA GLY A 44 2.66 -7.99 -10.74
C GLY A 44 2.47 -6.47 -10.68
N PHE A 45 1.23 -6.00 -10.62
CA PHE A 45 0.91 -4.60 -10.39
C PHE A 45 -0.02 -4.46 -9.20
N ILE A 46 0.33 -3.59 -8.25
CA ILE A 46 -0.45 -3.33 -7.04
C ILE A 46 -0.83 -1.85 -7.00
N ALA A 47 -2.13 -1.58 -6.87
CA ALA A 47 -2.66 -0.21 -6.75
C ALA A 47 -2.58 0.31 -5.31
N HIS A 48 -2.61 1.63 -5.13
CA HIS A 48 -2.70 2.26 -3.80
C HIS A 48 -3.92 1.76 -3.02
N ALA A 49 -5.06 1.61 -3.68
CA ALA A 49 -6.28 1.08 -3.06
C ALA A 49 -6.05 -0.31 -2.44
N THR A 50 -5.34 -1.19 -3.15
CA THR A 50 -4.98 -2.52 -2.66
C THR A 50 -4.12 -2.46 -1.40
N LEU A 51 -3.15 -1.55 -1.34
CA LEU A 51 -2.30 -1.36 -0.15
C LEU A 51 -3.07 -0.80 1.04
N ILE A 52 -3.99 0.14 0.79
CA ILE A 52 -4.86 0.74 1.82
C ILE A 52 -5.76 -0.35 2.43
N GLU A 53 -6.43 -1.13 1.60
CA GLU A 53 -7.30 -2.21 2.07
C GLU A 53 -6.49 -3.28 2.81
N MET A 54 -5.33 -3.67 2.29
CA MET A 54 -4.44 -4.62 2.95
C MET A 54 -4.06 -4.13 4.36
N HIS A 55 -3.67 -2.85 4.49
CA HIS A 55 -3.34 -2.24 5.77
C HIS A 55 -4.52 -2.30 6.75
N TRP A 56 -5.73 -1.94 6.30
CA TRP A 56 -6.92 -2.00 7.16
C TRP A 56 -7.29 -3.42 7.57
N VAL A 57 -7.25 -4.39 6.65
CA VAL A 57 -7.56 -5.78 6.98
C VAL A 57 -6.54 -6.33 7.98
N MET A 58 -5.25 -6.10 7.76
CA MET A 58 -4.20 -6.54 8.67
C MET A 58 -4.36 -5.92 10.07
N THR A 59 -4.57 -4.61 10.15
CA THR A 59 -4.62 -3.90 11.44
C THR A 59 -5.95 -4.07 12.18
N ARG A 60 -7.09 -4.10 11.48
CA ARG A 60 -8.43 -4.12 12.10
C ARG A 60 -9.02 -5.51 12.22
N THR A 61 -8.81 -6.38 11.24
CA THR A 61 -9.39 -7.74 11.25
C THR A 61 -8.44 -8.72 11.90
N PHE A 62 -7.16 -8.69 11.53
CA PHE A 62 -6.15 -9.60 12.06
C PHE A 62 -5.42 -9.04 13.30
N ASN A 63 -5.75 -7.82 13.76
CA ASN A 63 -5.08 -7.14 14.87
C ASN A 63 -3.55 -7.14 14.76
N THR A 64 -3.04 -7.12 13.53
CA THR A 64 -1.60 -7.12 13.26
C THR A 64 -1.01 -5.81 13.77
N PRO A 65 0.06 -5.86 14.59
CA PRO A 65 0.73 -4.65 15.05
C PRO A 65 1.14 -3.76 13.88
N LYS A 66 0.92 -2.45 14.00
CA LYS A 66 1.19 -1.46 12.94
C LYS A 66 2.61 -1.59 12.37
N ASN A 67 3.62 -1.74 13.23
CA ASN A 67 5.00 -1.91 12.81
C ASN A 67 5.23 -3.17 11.94
N GLN A 68 4.51 -4.27 12.20
CA GLN A 68 4.57 -5.47 11.37
C GLN A 68 3.89 -5.23 10.02
N CYS A 69 2.74 -4.54 10.00
CA CYS A 69 2.08 -4.17 8.75
C CYS A 69 2.96 -3.26 7.87
N LEU A 70 3.61 -2.25 8.46
CA LEU A 70 4.54 -1.36 7.76
C LEU A 70 5.78 -2.10 7.24
N ALA A 71 6.31 -3.06 8.00
CA ALA A 71 7.41 -3.89 7.55
C ALA A 71 7.03 -4.76 6.33
N VAL A 72 5.79 -5.25 6.26
CA VAL A 72 5.27 -5.97 5.08
C VAL A 72 5.13 -5.03 3.89
N LEU A 73 4.53 -3.86 4.07
CA LEU A 73 4.41 -2.85 3.01
C LEU A 73 5.78 -2.44 2.44
N ARG A 74 6.77 -2.20 3.30
CA ARG A 74 8.15 -1.91 2.90
C ARG A 74 8.75 -3.03 2.04
N LYS A 75 8.65 -4.28 2.51
CA LYS A 75 9.16 -5.44 1.76
C LYS A 75 8.51 -5.58 0.39
N LEU A 76 7.22 -5.29 0.25
CA LEU A 76 6.55 -5.33 -1.06
C LEU A 76 7.19 -4.35 -2.04
N THR A 77 7.56 -3.14 -1.60
CA THR A 77 8.22 -2.14 -2.46
C THR A 77 9.65 -2.52 -2.88
N GLU A 78 10.28 -3.47 -2.17
CA GLU A 78 11.62 -3.98 -2.49
C GLU A 78 11.60 -5.12 -3.53
N LEU A 79 10.42 -5.64 -3.87
CA LEU A 79 10.26 -6.75 -4.81
C LEU A 79 10.35 -6.27 -6.26
N ALA A 80 11.45 -6.62 -6.94
CA ALA A 80 11.71 -6.23 -8.33
C ALA A 80 10.68 -6.76 -9.36
N MET A 81 9.86 -7.75 -8.98
CA MET A 81 8.79 -8.31 -9.81
C MET A 81 7.41 -7.69 -9.54
N ILE A 82 7.34 -6.64 -8.72
CA ILE A 82 6.13 -5.90 -8.40
C ILE A 82 6.29 -4.44 -8.82
N GLU A 83 5.35 -3.98 -9.62
CA GLU A 83 5.18 -2.57 -9.97
C GLU A 83 4.04 -1.94 -9.16
N PHE A 84 4.11 -0.63 -9.00
CA PHE A 84 3.15 0.18 -8.26
C PHE A 84 2.73 1.41 -9.06
N GLU A 85 1.65 2.07 -8.64
CA GLU A 85 1.25 3.39 -9.15
C GLU A 85 2.34 4.45 -8.88
N ASP A 86 2.86 4.48 -7.65
CA ASP A 86 3.99 5.31 -7.26
C ASP A 86 4.81 4.65 -6.13
N ALA A 87 5.87 3.93 -6.50
CA ALA A 87 6.72 3.24 -5.52
C ALA A 87 7.43 4.21 -4.56
N GLU A 88 7.85 5.39 -5.03
CA GLU A 88 8.53 6.38 -4.20
C GLU A 88 7.57 6.99 -3.18
N GLY A 89 6.36 7.36 -3.62
CA GLY A 89 5.30 7.84 -2.75
C GLY A 89 4.87 6.82 -1.70
N ILE A 90 4.84 5.52 -2.02
CA ILE A 90 4.57 4.45 -1.05
C ILE A 90 5.69 4.35 -0.01
N ILE A 91 6.96 4.35 -0.44
CA ILE A 91 8.11 4.28 0.48
C ILE A 91 8.09 5.47 1.45
N ARG A 92 7.82 6.67 0.95
CA ARG A 92 7.67 7.88 1.79
C ARG A 92 6.47 7.78 2.73
N ALA A 93 5.34 7.25 2.26
CA ALA A 93 4.16 7.04 3.09
C ALA A 93 4.41 6.05 4.24
N VAL A 94 5.17 4.98 3.98
CA VAL A 94 5.60 4.05 5.04
C VAL A 94 6.46 4.76 6.08
N ALA A 95 7.41 5.61 5.67
CA ALA A 95 8.25 6.37 6.61
C ALA A 95 7.43 7.33 7.49
N LEU A 96 6.51 8.11 6.90
CA LEU A 96 5.59 8.97 7.66
C LEU A 96 4.71 8.17 8.63
N ALA A 97 4.29 6.97 8.25
CA ALA A 97 3.51 6.10 9.10
C ALA A 97 4.32 5.54 10.28
N GLU A 98 5.61 5.27 10.10
CA GLU A 98 6.56 4.92 11.17
C GLU A 98 6.75 6.09 12.16
N GLU A 99 6.69 7.34 11.68
CA GLU A 99 6.71 8.56 12.51
C GLU A 99 5.37 8.87 13.21
N GLY A 100 4.32 8.12 12.86
CA GLY A 100 3.07 8.06 13.61
C GLY A 100 1.82 8.51 12.86
N ALA A 101 1.90 8.86 11.57
CA ALA A 101 0.71 9.04 10.73
C ALA A 101 -0.02 7.71 10.46
N ASP A 102 -1.31 7.70 10.14
CA ASP A 102 -1.94 6.49 9.60
C ASP A 102 -1.44 6.24 8.17
N PHE A 103 -1.25 4.98 7.76
CA PHE A 103 -0.66 4.70 6.44
C PHE A 103 -1.51 5.23 5.26
N PRO A 104 -2.85 5.06 5.23
CA PRO A 104 -3.70 5.66 4.22
C PRO A 104 -3.60 7.19 4.17
N ASP A 105 -3.57 7.86 5.32
CA ASP A 105 -3.41 9.33 5.37
C ASP A 105 -2.04 9.74 4.82
N ALA A 106 -0.98 9.00 5.18
CA ALA A 106 0.36 9.23 4.66
C ALA A 106 0.43 9.03 3.14
N LEU A 107 -0.27 8.03 2.59
CA LEU A 107 -0.32 7.79 1.14
C LEU A 107 -1.10 8.89 0.40
N ILE A 108 -2.17 9.42 1.01
CA ILE A 108 -2.84 10.62 0.51
C ILE A 108 -1.87 11.80 0.51
N HIS A 109 -1.12 11.99 1.59
CA HIS A 109 -0.17 13.11 1.71
C HIS A 109 0.90 13.06 0.61
N THR A 110 1.54 11.90 0.41
CA THR A 110 2.58 11.76 -0.62
C THR A 110 2.01 11.89 -2.04
N THR A 111 0.77 11.42 -2.27
CA THR A 111 0.07 11.66 -3.53
C THR A 111 -0.16 13.16 -3.76
N MET A 112 -0.58 13.91 -2.74
CA MET A 112 -0.79 15.37 -2.89
C MET A 112 0.50 16.11 -3.22
N GLU A 113 1.61 15.74 -2.59
CA GLU A 113 2.94 16.28 -2.93
C GLU A 113 3.37 15.94 -4.36
N GLN A 114 3.10 14.72 -4.83
CA GLN A 114 3.39 14.30 -6.22
C GLN A 114 2.70 15.23 -7.24
N PHE A 115 1.50 15.71 -6.90
CA PHE A 115 0.74 16.67 -7.71
C PHE A 115 0.98 18.15 -7.33
N MET A 116 1.99 18.44 -6.50
CA MET A 116 2.34 19.79 -6.03
C MET A 116 1.16 20.52 -5.35
N ILE A 117 0.31 19.79 -4.64
CA ILE A 117 -0.82 20.34 -3.90
C ILE A 117 -0.36 20.76 -2.51
N GLU A 118 -0.28 22.06 -2.26
CA GLU A 118 0.21 22.63 -1.00
C GLU A 118 -0.83 22.65 0.12
N ARG A 119 -2.11 22.52 -0.22
CA ARG A 119 -3.21 22.63 0.75
C ARG A 119 -4.03 21.35 0.78
N VAL A 120 -3.94 20.62 1.89
CA VAL A 120 -4.76 19.45 2.19
C VAL A 120 -5.64 19.76 3.40
N VAL A 121 -6.92 19.40 3.31
CA VAL A 121 -7.94 19.70 4.32
C VAL A 121 -8.53 18.41 4.90
N THR A 122 -8.85 18.40 6.18
CA THR A 122 -9.44 17.23 6.86
C THR A 122 -10.35 17.65 8.02
N PHE A 123 -11.23 16.75 8.45
CA PHE A 123 -11.93 16.85 9.74
C PHE A 123 -11.21 16.05 10.85
N ASP A 124 -10.24 15.20 10.49
CA ASP A 124 -9.46 14.42 11.44
C ASP A 124 -8.32 15.26 12.03
N LYS A 125 -8.46 15.61 13.31
CA LYS A 125 -7.45 16.39 14.06
C LYS A 125 -6.13 15.65 14.25
N ASN A 126 -6.16 14.32 14.29
CA ASN A 126 -4.95 13.51 14.42
C ASN A 126 -4.17 13.50 13.11
N ALA A 127 -4.85 13.30 11.97
CA ALA A 127 -4.23 13.38 10.65
C ALA A 127 -3.61 14.77 10.44
N ALA A 128 -4.37 15.83 10.72
CA ALA A 128 -3.87 17.21 10.66
C ALA A 128 -2.62 17.45 11.51
N LYS A 129 -2.61 16.94 12.76
CA LYS A 129 -1.45 17.09 13.64
C LYS A 129 -0.21 16.35 13.12
N ARG A 130 -0.39 15.21 12.45
CA ARG A 130 0.71 14.34 11.99
C ARG A 130 1.27 14.74 10.63
N LEU A 131 0.42 15.29 9.76
CA LEU A 131 0.73 15.55 8.35
C LEU A 131 0.61 17.04 7.97
N GLU A 132 0.46 17.91 8.97
CA GLU A 132 0.33 19.36 8.83
C GLU A 132 -0.85 19.81 7.95
N TRP A 133 -1.91 19.00 7.88
CA TRP A 133 -3.12 19.34 7.14
C TRP A 133 -3.97 20.37 7.87
N GLU A 134 -4.77 21.13 7.13
CA GLU A 134 -5.72 22.09 7.68
C GLU A 134 -6.97 21.39 8.22
N VAL A 135 -7.35 21.67 9.47
CA VAL A 135 -8.62 21.19 10.04
C VAL A 135 -9.76 22.13 9.64
N LEU A 136 -10.76 21.61 8.91
CA LEU A 136 -12.00 22.33 8.67
C LEU A 136 -12.89 22.31 9.92
N ARG A 137 -13.49 23.45 10.24
CA ARG A 137 -14.46 23.57 11.34
C ARG A 137 -15.86 23.25 10.81
N ALA A 138 -16.53 22.28 11.43
CA ALA A 138 -17.92 21.93 11.21
C ALA A 138 -18.77 22.33 12.42
#